data_AF-A0A661KE88-F1
#
_entry.id   AF-A0A661KE88-F1
#
_cell.length_a   1.000
_cell.length_b   1.000
_cell.length_c   1.000
_cell.angle_alpha   90.00
_cell.angle_beta   90.00
_cell.angle_gamma   90.00
#
_symmetry.space_group_name_H-M   'P 1'
#
loop_
_entity.id
_entity.type
_entity.pdbx_description
1 polymer ?
#
loop_
_entity_poly.entity_id
_entity_poly.type
_entity_poly.pdbx_seq_one_letter_code
_entity_poly.pdbx_strand_id
1 'polypeptide(L)'
;MEIIKPGIKIDFMGKRRYAFLLSGILIAIGVFSLILHGGPNYGIDFAGGTLVQVKFFQPVKLDEIRDALKTVGLGGGVIQR
;
A
#
# COMPACT_ATOMS: atom_id res chain seq x y z
N MET A 1 -21.14 18.62 17.04
CA MET A 1 -20.02 18.81 18.00
C MET A 1 -18.94 19.59 17.29
N GLU A 2 -18.51 20.71 17.84
CA GLU A 2 -17.37 21.46 17.29
C GLU A 2 -16.07 20.89 17.87
N ILE A 3 -15.21 20.36 17.02
CA ILE A 3 -13.92 19.78 17.43
C ILE A 3 -12.94 20.88 17.86
N ILE A 4 -13.09 22.09 17.32
CA ILE A 4 -12.28 23.26 17.66
C ILE A 4 -13.20 24.42 18.00
N LYS A 5 -13.08 24.95 19.22
CA LYS A 5 -13.90 26.07 19.69
C LYS A 5 -13.52 27.39 18.97
N PRO A 6 -14.49 28.27 18.66
CA PRO A 6 -14.22 29.59 18.11
C PRO A 6 -13.32 30.41 19.04
N GLY A 7 -12.36 31.15 18.47
CA GLY A 7 -11.45 32.03 19.24
C GLY A 7 -10.12 31.40 19.67
N ILE A 8 -9.87 30.13 19.34
CA ILE A 8 -8.56 29.49 19.56
C ILE A 8 -7.52 30.10 18.60
N LYS A 9 -6.45 30.68 19.17
CA LYS A 9 -5.30 31.20 18.42
C LYS A 9 -4.14 30.21 18.51
N ILE A 10 -4.00 29.34 17.51
CA ILE A 10 -2.83 28.46 17.36
C ILE A 10 -1.87 29.10 16.36
N ASP A 11 -0.61 29.26 16.77
CA ASP A 11 0.46 29.73 15.88
C ASP A 11 1.03 28.57 15.05
N PHE A 12 0.36 28.29 13.93
CA PHE A 12 0.82 27.30 12.96
C PHE A 12 2.08 27.77 12.20
N MET A 13 2.19 29.08 11.95
CA MET A 13 3.26 29.64 11.14
C MET A 13 4.60 29.64 11.88
N GLY A 14 4.60 29.92 13.19
CA GLY A 14 5.79 29.81 14.04
C GLY A 14 6.31 28.37 14.15
N LYS A 15 5.42 27.38 14.12
CA LYS A 15 5.78 25.95 14.25
C LYS A 15 6.08 25.24 12.93
N ARG A 16 5.98 25.93 11.78
CA ARG A 16 6.15 25.32 10.45
C ARG A 16 7.46 24.55 10.28
N ARG A 17 8.57 25.05 10.86
CA ARG A 17 9.88 24.40 10.74
C ARG A 17 9.90 23.02 11.40
N TYR A 18 9.29 22.89 12.57
CA TYR A 18 9.17 21.60 13.26
C TYR A 18 8.25 20.65 12.50
N ALA A 19 7.14 21.15 11.94
CA ALA A 19 6.26 20.36 11.10
C ALA A 19 6.98 19.84 9.84
N PHE A 20 7.72 20.70 9.13
CA PHE A 20 8.49 20.30 7.96
C PHE A 20 9.62 19.31 8.30
N LEU A 21 10.29 19.48 9.44
CA LEU A 21 11.31 18.54 9.89
C LEU A 21 10.70 17.16 10.14
N LEU A 22 9.58 17.09 10.88
CA LEU A 22 8.87 15.85 11.15
C LEU A 22 8.38 15.18 9.86
N SER A 23 7.79 15.95 8.94
CA SER A 23 7.38 15.44 7.63
C SER A 23 8.56 14.91 6.82
N GLY A 24 9.68 15.63 6.81
CA GLY A 24 10.90 15.21 6.12
C GLY A 24 11.45 13.89 6.67
N ILE A 25 11.46 13.72 7.99
CA ILE A 25 11.88 12.47 8.63
C ILE A 25 10.96 11.31 8.22
N LEU A 26 9.64 11.51 8.26
CA LEU A 26 8.67 10.48 7.87
C LEU A 26 8.82 10.08 6.40
N ILE A 27 9.00 11.05 5.51
CA ILE A 27 9.27 10.80 4.09
C ILE A 27 10.57 10.01 3.92
N ALA A 28 11.64 10.41 4.61
CA ALA A 28 12.94 9.73 4.55
C ALA A 28 12.84 8.27 5.02
N ILE A 29 12.11 8.00 6.11
CA ILE A 29 11.84 6.64 6.59
C ILE A 29 11.09 5.84 5.53
N GLY A 30 10.06 6.42 4.90
CA GLY A 30 9.30 5.76 3.83
C GLY A 30 10.17 5.40 2.62
N VAL A 31 11.00 6.34 2.17
CA VAL A 31 11.95 6.12 1.07
C VAL A 31 12.98 5.06 1.43
N PHE A 32 13.55 5.12 2.64
CA PHE A 32 14.53 4.13 3.09
C PHE A 32 13.92 2.73 3.18
N SER A 33 12.68 2.63 3.67
CA SER A 33 11.92 1.38 3.69
C SER A 33 11.73 0.82 2.28
N LEU A 34 11.35 1.64 1.30
CA LEU A 34 11.22 1.21 -0.09
C LEU A 34 12.54 0.67 -0.66
N ILE A 35 13.66 1.34 -0.38
CA ILE A 35 14.98 0.89 -0.84
C ILE A 35 15.35 -0.47 -0.22
N LEU A 36 15.16 -0.63 1.09
CA LEU A 36 15.47 -1.88 1.80
C LEU A 36 14.63 -3.08 1.34
N HIS A 37 13.38 -2.85 0.93
CA HIS A 37 12.47 -3.90 0.47
C HIS A 37 12.57 -4.18 -1.04
N GLY A 38 13.55 -3.60 -1.75
CA GLY A 38 13.76 -3.84 -3.18
C GLY A 38 12.85 -3.03 -4.10
N GLY A 39 12.23 -1.96 -3.58
CA GLY A 39 11.37 -1.05 -4.33
C GLY A 39 9.88 -1.23 -4.02
N PRO A 40 9.01 -0.48 -4.72
CA PRO A 40 7.57 -0.66 -4.62
C PRO A 40 7.13 -1.98 -5.25
N ASN A 41 6.00 -2.51 -4.79
CA ASN A 41 5.36 -3.66 -5.43
C ASN A 41 4.79 -3.23 -6.80
N TYR A 42 5.55 -3.48 -7.86
CA TYR A 42 5.14 -3.16 -9.21
C TYR A 42 3.94 -4.03 -9.63
N GLY A 43 2.89 -3.37 -10.15
CA GLY A 43 1.77 -4.05 -10.79
C GLY A 43 2.13 -4.55 -12.19
N ILE A 44 1.19 -5.23 -12.86
CA ILE A 44 1.40 -5.81 -14.19
C ILE A 44 1.80 -4.77 -15.25
N ASP A 45 1.33 -3.53 -15.08
CA ASP A 45 1.60 -2.41 -15.99
C ASP A 45 3.08 -1.99 -15.99
N PHE A 46 3.82 -2.33 -14.93
CA PHE A 46 5.22 -1.93 -14.75
C PHE A 46 6.19 -3.13 -14.70
N ALA A 47 5.76 -4.26 -14.12
CA ALA A 47 6.58 -5.47 -14.04
C ALA A 47 6.47 -6.36 -15.30
N GLY A 48 5.42 -6.17 -16.11
CA GLY A 48 5.05 -7.11 -17.15
C GLY A 48 4.50 -8.42 -16.57
N GLY A 49 3.94 -9.26 -17.43
CA GLY A 49 3.38 -10.57 -17.05
C GLY A 49 1.99 -10.81 -17.63
N THR A 50 1.28 -11.76 -17.06
CA THR A 50 -0.05 -12.19 -17.53
C THR A 50 -1.08 -11.98 -16.44
N LEU A 51 -2.13 -11.23 -16.74
CA LEU A 51 -3.30 -11.08 -15.87
C LEU A 51 -4.39 -12.03 -16.34
N VAL A 52 -4.83 -12.92 -15.44
CA VAL A 52 -5.91 -13.87 -15.70
C VAL A 52 -7.06 -13.52 -14.78
N GLN A 53 -8.15 -13.01 -15.35
CA GLN A 53 -9.37 -12.71 -14.61
C GLN A 53 -10.39 -13.82 -14.85
N VAL A 54 -10.83 -14.46 -13.77
CA VAL A 54 -11.81 -15.55 -13.82
C VAL A 54 -13.02 -15.19 -12.97
N LYS A 55 -14.21 -15.55 -13.48
CA LYS A 55 -15.48 -15.36 -12.77
C LYS A 55 -16.02 -16.72 -12.37
N PHE A 56 -16.21 -16.91 -11.06
CA PHE A 56 -16.79 -18.13 -10.52
C PHE A 56 -18.30 -17.96 -10.32
N PHE A 57 -19.07 -19.00 -10.65
CA PHE A 57 -20.52 -19.04 -10.42
C PHE A 57 -20.87 -19.30 -8.95
N GLN A 58 -19.99 -19.98 -8.23
CA GLN A 58 -20.13 -20.26 -6.81
C GLN A 58 -19.01 -19.56 -6.02
N PRO A 59 -19.24 -19.22 -4.74
CA PRO A 59 -18.20 -18.63 -3.90
C PRO A 59 -17.06 -19.63 -3.68
N VAL A 60 -15.88 -19.32 -4.20
CA VAL A 60 -14.67 -20.13 -4.03
C VAL A 60 -13.77 -19.50 -2.97
N LYS A 61 -13.14 -20.33 -2.14
CA LYS A 61 -12.16 -19.85 -1.14
C LYS A 61 -10.85 -19.51 -1.83
N LEU A 62 -10.22 -18.42 -1.38
CA LEU A 62 -8.97 -17.93 -1.95
C LEU A 62 -7.82 -18.93 -1.74
N ASP A 63 -7.84 -19.64 -0.61
CA ASP A 63 -6.83 -20.64 -0.26
C ASP A 63 -6.84 -21.84 -1.22
N GLU A 64 -8.04 -22.30 -1.62
CA GLU A 64 -8.20 -23.40 -2.58
C GLU A 64 -7.62 -23.02 -3.95
N ILE A 65 -7.84 -21.79 -4.40
CA ILE A 65 -7.25 -21.26 -5.64
C ILE A 65 -5.73 -21.20 -5.51
N ARG A 66 -5.23 -20.73 -4.37
CA ARG A 66 -3.78 -20.58 -4.14
C ARG A 66 -3.07 -21.93 -4.12
N ASP A 67 -3.68 -22.93 -3.50
CA ASP A 67 -3.10 -24.27 -3.44
C ASP A 67 -3.17 -24.98 -4.80
N ALA A 68 -4.27 -24.82 -5.55
CA ALA A 68 -4.35 -25.30 -6.93
C ALA A 68 -3.32 -24.63 -7.86
N LEU A 69 -3.03 -23.34 -7.69
CA LEU A 69 -2.01 -22.66 -8.49
C LEU A 69 -0.58 -23.07 -8.10
N LYS A 70 -0.33 -23.40 -6.82
CA LYS A 70 0.98 -23.93 -6.39
C LYS A 70 1.30 -25.27 -7.05
N THR A 71 0.33 -26.18 -7.21
CA THR A 71 0.58 -27.51 -7.81
C THR A 71 0.99 -27.44 -9.28
N VAL A 72 0.60 -26.38 -9.98
CA VAL A 72 0.96 -26.13 -11.40
C VAL A 72 2.19 -25.20 -11.52
N GLY A 73 2.88 -24.89 -10.42
CA GLY A 73 4.07 -24.04 -10.42
C GLY A 73 3.79 -22.53 -10.55
N LEU A 74 2.52 -22.10 -10.41
CA LEU A 74 2.08 -20.71 -10.51
C LEU A 74 1.86 -20.05 -9.14
N GLY A 75 2.39 -20.63 -8.05
CA GLY A 75 2.15 -20.19 -6.67
C GLY A 75 2.72 -18.81 -6.29
N GLY A 76 3.52 -18.19 -7.17
CA GLY A 76 4.07 -16.84 -7.00
C GLY A 76 3.15 -15.71 -7.46
N GLY A 77 2.00 -16.02 -8.08
CA GLY A 77 1.04 -15.02 -8.56
C GLY A 77 0.36 -14.25 -7.42
N VAL A 78 0.17 -12.95 -7.63
CA VAL A 78 -0.62 -12.10 -6.72
C VAL A 78 -2.11 -12.35 -6.99
N ILE A 79 -2.81 -12.97 -6.05
CA ILE A 79 -4.24 -13.30 -6.18
C ILE A 79 -5.06 -12.21 -5.49
N GLN A 80 -5.97 -11.58 -6.23
CA GLN A 80 -6.83 -10.50 -5.76
C GLN A 80 -8.30 -10.83 -6.08
N ARG A 81 -9.23 -10.41 -5.20
CA ARG A 81 -10.68 -10.61 -5.37
C ARG A 81 -11.30 -9.53 -6.23
#